data_AF-A0A9Q0YYY4-F1
#
_entry.id   AF-A0A9Q0YYY4-F1
#
_cell.length_a   1.000
_cell.length_b   1.000
_cell.length_c   1.000
_cell.angle_alpha   90.00
_cell.angle_beta   90.00
_cell.angle_gamma   90.00
#
_symmetry.space_group_name_H-M   'P 1'
#
loop_
_entity.id
_entity.type
_entity.pdbx_description
1 polymer ?
#
loop_
_entity_poly.entity_id
_entity_poly.type
_entity_poly.pdbx_seq_one_letter_code
_entity_poly.pdbx_strand_id
1 'polypeptide(L)'
;MASSQEPWLMLRLLLVLVFAVHKTTAFGEVMRAPQMEQQEGQRQRHKNAYATMMYMGTPRDYEFYVAIRVLLRSLARLQVDADLVVIASQDVPLRWVHTM
;
A
#
# COMPACT_ATOMS: atom_id res chain seq x y z
N MET A 1 -49.31 -18.14 37.54
CA MET A 1 -49.12 -16.67 37.59
C MET A 1 -48.02 -16.31 36.61
N ALA A 2 -48.43 -15.84 35.43
CA ALA A 2 -47.54 -15.43 34.35
C ALA A 2 -46.89 -14.09 34.72
N SER A 3 -45.56 -14.05 34.85
CA SER A 3 -44.81 -12.80 34.78
C SER A 3 -44.21 -12.70 33.38
N SER A 4 -44.73 -11.74 32.62
CA SER A 4 -44.29 -11.38 31.28
C SER A 4 -42.82 -10.96 31.35
N GLN A 5 -41.92 -11.81 30.82
CA GLN A 5 -40.54 -11.41 30.57
C GLN A 5 -40.55 -10.20 29.63
N GLU A 6 -39.99 -9.09 30.09
CA GLU A 6 -39.80 -7.83 29.37
C GLU A 6 -38.97 -8.08 28.08
N PRO A 7 -39.60 -8.29 26.91
CA PRO A 7 -38.88 -8.70 25.69
C PRO A 7 -37.93 -7.59 25.21
N TRP A 8 -38.20 -6.37 25.65
CA TRP A 8 -37.45 -5.17 25.35
C TRP A 8 -36.13 -5.07 26.13
N LEU A 9 -36.07 -5.60 27.36
CA LEU A 9 -34.82 -5.68 28.12
C LEU A 9 -33.89 -6.75 27.54
N MET A 10 -34.44 -7.88 27.12
CA MET A 10 -33.70 -8.93 26.40
C MET A 10 -33.10 -8.41 25.08
N LEU A 11 -33.87 -7.63 24.31
CA LEU A 11 -33.41 -7.01 23.08
C LEU A 11 -32.29 -5.99 23.32
N ARG A 12 -32.40 -5.15 24.36
CA ARG A 12 -31.34 -4.22 24.77
C ARG A 12 -30.08 -4.94 25.20
N LEU A 13 -30.21 -6.01 25.98
CA LEU A 13 -29.08 -6.80 26.44
C LEU A 13 -28.37 -7.50 25.28
N LEU A 14 -29.14 -8.03 24.32
CA LEU A 14 -28.61 -8.63 23.10
C LEU A 14 -27.89 -7.59 22.22
N LEU A 15 -28.44 -6.38 22.07
CA LEU A 15 -27.79 -5.28 21.34
C LEU A 15 -26.48 -4.84 22.00
N VAL A 16 -26.46 -4.72 23.33
CA VAL A 16 -25.24 -4.36 24.08
C VAL A 16 -24.18 -5.46 23.95
N LEU A 17 -24.59 -6.73 23.97
CA LEU A 17 -23.68 -7.87 23.84
C LEU A 17 -23.09 -7.96 22.43
N VAL A 18 -23.90 -7.74 21.39
CA VAL A 18 -23.42 -7.63 19.99
C VAL A 18 -22.46 -6.44 19.84
N PHE A 19 -22.77 -5.28 20.42
CA PHE A 19 -21.89 -4.11 20.36
C PHE A 19 -20.57 -4.35 21.09
N ALA A 20 -20.61 -4.99 22.26
CA ALA A 20 -19.42 -5.35 23.02
C ALA A 20 -18.54 -6.33 22.23
N VAL A 21 -19.12 -7.40 21.66
CA VAL A 21 -18.39 -8.36 20.81
C VAL A 21 -17.75 -7.65 19.62
N HIS A 22 -18.46 -6.73 18.97
CA HIS A 22 -17.93 -5.98 17.83
C HIS A 22 -16.73 -5.09 18.20
N LYS A 23 -16.76 -4.50 19.41
CA LYS A 23 -15.65 -3.70 19.95
C LYS A 23 -14.44 -4.58 20.29
N THR A 24 -14.64 -5.79 20.81
CA THR A 24 -13.54 -6.69 21.17
C THR A 24 -12.87 -7.30 19.95
N THR A 25 -13.61 -7.58 18.87
CA THR A 25 -13.02 -8.06 17.61
C THR A 25 -12.23 -7.00 16.84
N ALA A 26 -12.51 -5.71 17.08
CA ALA A 26 -11.80 -4.60 16.44
C ALA A 26 -10.52 -4.17 17.20
N PHE A 27 -10.37 -4.56 18.46
CA PHE A 27 -9.23 -4.17 19.30
C PHE A 27 -7.99 -5.08 19.15
N GLY A 28 -8.06 -6.13 18.33
CA GLY A 28 -6.99 -7.12 18.15
C GLY A 28 -5.86 -6.72 17.19
N GLU A 29 -5.93 -5.57 16.50
CA GLU A 29 -4.93 -5.16 15.50
C GLU A 29 -4.06 -3.94 15.91
N VAL A 30 -3.99 -3.57 17.19
CA VAL A 30 -3.18 -2.41 17.64
C VAL A 30 -1.77 -2.81 18.14
N MET A 31 -1.21 -3.89 17.59
CA MET A 31 0.20 -4.24 17.79
C MET A 31 0.86 -4.60 16.46
N ARG A 32 1.08 -3.57 15.62
CA ARG A 32 2.15 -3.58 14.63
C ARG A 32 3.17 -2.50 14.97
N ALA A 33 4.43 -2.93 15.00
CA ALA A 33 5.61 -2.18 15.35
C ALA A 33 5.75 -0.85 14.57
N PRO A 34 6.45 0.15 15.13
CA PRO A 34 6.45 1.51 14.60
C PRO A 34 7.43 1.68 13.43
N GLN A 35 7.07 2.63 12.56
CA GLN A 35 7.97 3.45 11.72
C GLN A 35 8.54 2.82 10.43
N MET A 36 7.70 2.73 9.39
CA MET A 36 8.02 3.20 8.02
C MET A 36 6.79 3.77 7.30
N GLU A 37 5.80 4.31 8.02
CA GLU A 37 4.66 5.02 7.43
C GLU A 37 4.93 6.53 7.43
N GLN A 38 5.85 6.98 6.61
CA GLN A 38 5.91 8.40 6.22
C GLN A 38 6.01 8.46 4.70
N GLN A 39 4.85 8.71 4.07
CA GLN A 39 4.58 9.03 2.65
C GLN A 39 3.74 8.02 1.85
N GLU A 40 2.84 7.26 2.46
CA GLU A 40 1.73 6.62 1.72
C GLU A 40 0.39 7.22 2.14
N GLY A 41 0.26 8.53 1.93
CA GLY A 41 -1.05 9.17 1.92
C GLY A 41 -1.84 8.63 0.74
N GLN A 42 -2.74 7.67 0.98
CA GLN A 42 -3.88 7.30 0.13
C GLN A 42 -3.58 7.25 -1.38
N ARG A 43 -2.43 6.72 -1.79
CA ARG A 43 -2.23 6.41 -3.22
C ARG A 43 -3.12 5.22 -3.51
N GLN A 44 -4.04 5.36 -4.47
CA GLN A 44 -4.84 4.27 -4.99
C GLN A 44 -3.91 3.09 -5.24
N ARG A 45 -3.97 2.06 -4.39
CA ARG A 45 -3.01 0.96 -4.45
C ARG A 45 -3.31 0.16 -5.70
N HIS A 46 -2.44 0.27 -6.71
CA HIS A 46 -2.60 -0.48 -7.94
C HIS A 46 -2.49 -1.98 -7.65
N LYS A 47 -3.19 -2.81 -8.45
CA LYS A 47 -3.13 -4.27 -8.29
C LYS A 47 -1.80 -4.86 -8.78
N ASN A 48 -1.17 -4.18 -9.73
CA ASN A 48 0.02 -4.64 -10.43
C ASN A 48 1.11 -3.56 -10.42
N ALA A 49 2.36 -3.98 -10.66
CA ALA A 49 3.50 -3.10 -10.86
C ALA A 49 4.29 -3.50 -12.11
N TYR A 50 4.75 -2.52 -12.86
CA TYR A 50 5.73 -2.69 -13.93
C TYR A 50 7.11 -2.30 -13.41
N ALA A 51 8.00 -3.28 -13.39
CA ALA A 51 9.35 -3.14 -12.86
C ALA A 51 10.40 -3.24 -13.97
N THR A 52 11.46 -2.46 -13.84
CA THR A 52 12.69 -2.61 -14.64
C THR A 52 13.92 -2.45 -13.75
N MET A 53 15.05 -3.05 -14.15
CA MET A 53 16.30 -2.99 -13.40
C MET A 53 17.27 -1.99 -14.02
N MET A 54 17.96 -1.24 -13.17
CA MET A 54 19.09 -0.40 -13.54
C MET A 54 20.33 -0.83 -12.77
N TYR A 55 21.40 -1.14 -13.49
CA TYR A 55 22.71 -1.44 -12.93
C TYR A 55 23.79 -0.84 -13.82
N MET A 56 25.00 -0.71 -13.29
CA MET A 56 26.17 -0.22 -14.02
C MET A 56 27.15 -1.37 -14.30
N GLY A 57 28.16 -1.05 -15.12
CA GLY A 57 29.24 -1.98 -15.47
C GLY A 57 29.32 -2.28 -16.95
N THR A 58 28.56 -1.58 -17.80
CA THR A 58 28.63 -1.71 -19.25
C THR A 58 29.06 -0.40 -19.90
N PRO A 59 29.70 -0.44 -21.09
CA PRO A 59 30.00 0.79 -21.82
C PRO A 59 28.78 1.64 -22.23
N ARG A 60 27.55 1.11 -22.08
CA ARG A 60 26.30 1.75 -22.55
C ARG A 60 25.34 2.11 -21.42
N ASP A 61 25.84 2.22 -20.19
CA ASP A 61 25.01 2.44 -19.00
C ASP A 61 24.16 3.72 -19.10
N TYR A 62 24.68 4.76 -19.75
CA TYR A 62 23.94 6.00 -19.96
C TYR A 62 22.77 5.83 -20.93
N GLU A 63 22.96 5.09 -22.01
CA GLU A 63 21.92 4.78 -22.99
C GLU A 63 20.79 3.97 -22.34
N PHE A 64 21.13 3.01 -21.47
CA PHE A 64 20.13 2.27 -20.70
C PHE A 64 19.39 3.17 -19.71
N TYR A 65 20.08 4.07 -19.02
CA TYR A 65 19.44 5.09 -18.17
C TYR A 65 18.43 5.94 -18.96
N VAL A 66 18.81 6.42 -20.14
CA VAL A 66 17.91 7.18 -21.04
C VAL A 66 16.74 6.32 -21.49
N ALA A 67 16.98 5.06 -21.89
CA ALA A 67 15.95 4.15 -22.35
C ALA A 67 14.90 3.87 -21.25
N ILE A 68 15.33 3.65 -20.01
CA ILE A 68 14.41 3.46 -18.88
C ILE A 68 13.54 4.70 -18.68
N ARG A 69 14.11 5.91 -18.73
CA ARG A 69 13.30 7.15 -18.58
C ARG A 69 12.27 7.30 -19.69
N VAL A 70 12.62 6.92 -20.92
CA VAL A 70 11.67 6.92 -22.05
C VAL A 70 10.56 5.89 -21.83
N LEU A 71 10.90 4.68 -21.37
CA LEU A 71 9.94 3.63 -21.03
C LEU A 71 8.97 4.09 -19.92
N LEU A 72 9.48 4.62 -18.82
CA LEU A 72 8.61 5.08 -17.71
C LEU A 72 7.73 6.24 -18.15
N ARG A 73 8.28 7.20 -18.91
CA ARG A 73 7.52 8.33 -19.44
C ARG A 73 6.44 7.88 -20.43
N SER A 74 6.68 6.86 -21.24
CA SER A 74 5.67 6.35 -22.16
C SER A 74 4.53 5.66 -21.41
N LEU A 75 4.85 4.84 -20.41
CA LEU A 75 3.85 4.19 -19.56
C LEU A 75 3.03 5.21 -18.75
N ALA A 76 3.67 6.23 -18.20
CA ALA A 76 2.98 7.32 -17.51
C ALA A 76 2.03 8.09 -18.43
N ARG A 77 2.43 8.35 -19.69
CA ARG A 77 1.57 8.99 -20.69
C ARG A 77 0.39 8.11 -21.11
N LEU A 78 0.57 6.80 -21.10
CA LEU A 78 -0.50 5.84 -21.37
C LEU A 78 -1.45 5.64 -20.17
N GLN A 79 -1.18 6.29 -19.03
CA GLN A 79 -1.99 6.21 -17.81
C GLN A 79 -2.27 4.76 -17.39
N VAL A 80 -1.22 3.94 -17.37
CA VAL A 80 -1.34 2.53 -16.96
C VAL A 80 -1.84 2.40 -15.53
N ASP A 81 -2.76 1.47 -15.29
CA ASP A 81 -3.26 1.11 -13.95
C ASP A 81 -2.28 0.19 -13.22
N ALA A 82 -1.06 0.67 -13.03
CA ALA A 82 0.03 -0.06 -12.40
C ALA A 82 1.05 0.90 -11.79
N ASP A 83 1.68 0.47 -10.70
CA ASP A 83 2.84 1.17 -10.14
C ASP A 83 4.04 1.01 -11.08
N LEU A 84 4.84 2.08 -11.21
CA LEU A 84 6.06 2.07 -12.02
C LEU A 84 7.27 2.04 -11.09
N VAL A 85 8.06 0.96 -11.18
CA VAL A 85 9.15 0.69 -10.25
C VAL A 85 10.47 0.52 -11.00
N VAL A 86 11.53 1.16 -10.50
CA VAL A 86 12.91 0.91 -10.93
C VAL A 86 13.67 0.29 -9.78
N ILE A 87 14.21 -0.91 -9.99
CA ILE A 87 15.11 -1.56 -9.05
C ILE A 87 16.53 -1.17 -9.45
N ALA A 88 17.16 -0.32 -8.65
CA ALA A 88 18.52 0.16 -8.88
C ALA A 88 19.52 -0.65 -8.03
N SER A 89 20.62 -1.10 -8.65
CA SER A 89 21.76 -1.65 -7.91
C SER A 89 22.57 -0.55 -7.20
N GLN A 90 23.47 -0.93 -6.30
CA GLN A 90 24.20 0.01 -5.43
C GLN A 90 25.17 0.93 -6.19
N ASP A 91 25.65 0.47 -7.33
CA ASP A 91 26.60 1.13 -8.22
C ASP A 91 25.95 2.20 -9.10
N VAL A 92 24.62 2.28 -9.14
CA VAL A 92 23.90 3.33 -9.85
C VAL A 92 24.19 4.71 -9.23
N PRO A 93 24.59 5.72 -10.04
CA PRO A 93 24.83 7.06 -9.51
C PRO A 93 23.58 7.67 -8.87
N LEU A 94 23.69 8.14 -7.63
CA LEU A 94 22.60 8.79 -6.88
C LEU A 94 21.90 9.90 -7.67
N ARG A 95 22.67 10.68 -8.44
CA ARG A 95 22.12 11.73 -9.31
C ARG A 95 21.09 11.20 -10.30
N TRP A 96 21.26 9.99 -10.83
CA TRP A 96 20.34 9.37 -11.79
C TRP A 96 19.09 8.85 -11.08
N VAL A 97 19.24 8.32 -9.86
CA VAL A 97 18.12 7.91 -9.00
C VAL A 97 17.23 9.11 -8.65
N HIS A 98 17.82 10.25 -8.31
CA HIS A 98 17.06 11.46 -7.97
C HIS A 98 16.35 12.12 -9.16
N THR A 99 16.79 11.86 -10.40
CA THR A 99 16.22 12.46 -11.62
C THR A 99 15.31 11.52 -12.41
N MET A 100 15.09 10.30 -11.90
CA MET A 100 14.14 9.32 -12.44
C MET A 100 12.70 9.80 -12.27
#